data_AF-A0AAW5MYF5-F1
#
_entry.id   AF-A0AAW5MYF5-F1
#
_cell.length_a   1.000
_cell.length_b   1.000
_cell.length_c   1.000
_cell.angle_alpha   90.00
_cell.angle_beta   90.00
_cell.angle_gamma   90.00
#
_symmetry.space_group_name_H-M   'P 1'
#
loop_
_entity.id
_entity.type
_entity.pdbx_description
1 polymer ?
#
loop_
_entity_poly.entity_id
_entity_poly.type
_entity_poly.pdbx_seq_one_letter_code
_entity_poly.pdbx_strand_id
1 'polypeptide(L)'
;LTAGRIDAAFQDEVAASEGFLKQPVGKDYKFGGPSVKDEKLFGVGTGMGLRKEDNELREALNKAFAEMRADGTYEKLAKKYFDF
;
A
#
# COMPACT_ATOMS: atom_id res chain seq x y z
N LEU A 1 9.72 -15.51 -10.41
CA LEU A 1 10.70 -14.46 -10.76
C LEU A 1 12.10 -15.00 -10.49
N THR A 2 12.50 -15.15 -9.22
CA THR A 2 13.83 -15.68 -8.80
C THR A 2 14.14 -17.09 -9.27
N ALA A 3 13.15 -17.98 -9.26
CA ALA A 3 13.29 -19.35 -9.79
C ALA A 3 13.18 -19.43 -11.33
N GLY A 4 13.05 -18.30 -12.04
CA GLY A 4 12.90 -18.27 -13.50
C GLY A 4 11.58 -18.81 -14.06
N ARG A 5 10.59 -19.13 -13.21
CA ARG A 5 9.31 -19.76 -13.63
C ARG A 5 8.23 -18.79 -14.11
N ILE A 6 8.40 -17.49 -13.87
CA ILE A 6 7.50 -16.43 -14.33
C ILE A 6 8.37 -15.26 -14.77
N ASP A 7 7.97 -14.60 -15.87
CA ASP A 7 8.71 -13.51 -16.49
C ASP A 7 8.46 -12.15 -15.82
N ALA A 8 7.25 -11.95 -15.29
CA ALA A 8 6.83 -10.74 -14.61
C ALA A 8 5.82 -11.06 -13.48
N ALA A 9 5.65 -10.12 -12.56
CA ALA A 9 4.61 -10.15 -11.54
C ALA A 9 3.97 -8.76 -11.46
N PHE A 10 2.66 -8.72 -11.23
CA PHE A 10 1.89 -7.49 -11.06
C PHE A 10 1.32 -7.47 -9.64
N GLN A 11 1.61 -6.41 -8.89
CA GLN A 11 1.26 -6.22 -7.48
C GLN A 11 1.34 -4.73 -7.11
N ASP A 12 0.97 -4.37 -5.89
CA ASP A 12 1.08 -3.00 -5.38
C ASP A 12 2.52 -2.48 -5.46
N GLU A 13 2.69 -1.28 -6.01
CA GLU A 13 4.00 -0.69 -6.32
C GLU A 13 4.89 -0.56 -5.08
N VAL A 14 4.33 -0.08 -3.97
CA VAL A 14 5.07 0.07 -2.70
C VAL A 14 5.47 -1.28 -2.13
N ALA A 15 4.60 -2.29 -2.22
CA ALA A 15 4.91 -3.65 -1.76
C ALA A 15 6.05 -4.27 -2.60
N ALA A 16 6.02 -4.09 -3.92
CA ALA A 16 7.12 -4.50 -4.80
C ALA A 16 8.42 -3.77 -4.48
N SER A 17 8.36 -2.44 -4.26
CA SER A 17 9.54 -1.63 -3.93
C SER A 17 10.18 -2.05 -2.60
N GLU A 18 9.46 -1.86 -1.50
CA GLU A 18 10.01 -2.04 -0.15
C GLU A 18 10.18 -3.51 0.22
N GLY A 19 9.25 -4.36 -0.20
CA GLY A 19 9.22 -5.78 0.15
C GLY A 19 10.07 -6.68 -0.74
N PHE A 20 10.49 -6.22 -1.92
CA PHE A 20 11.24 -7.05 -2.86
C PHE A 20 12.42 -6.32 -3.52
N LEU A 21 12.18 -5.26 -4.30
CA LEU A 21 13.23 -4.62 -5.11
C LEU A 21 14.35 -4.00 -4.27
N LYS A 22 14.02 -3.41 -3.11
CA LYS A 22 14.98 -2.89 -2.14
C LYS A 22 15.61 -3.98 -1.27
N GLN A 23 15.14 -5.23 -1.36
CA GLN A 23 15.66 -6.37 -0.60
C GLN A 23 16.76 -7.12 -1.39
N PRO A 24 17.66 -7.86 -0.73
CA PRO A 24 18.72 -8.61 -1.41
C PRO A 24 18.22 -9.55 -2.51
N VAL A 25 17.05 -10.17 -2.29
CA VAL A 25 16.44 -11.13 -3.23
C VAL A 25 15.91 -10.47 -4.52
N GLY A 26 15.66 -9.16 -4.50
CA GLY A 26 15.10 -8.42 -5.64
C GLY A 26 16.13 -7.63 -6.44
N LYS A 27 17.41 -7.68 -6.10
CA LYS A 27 18.47 -6.83 -6.69
C LYS A 27 18.60 -6.93 -8.22
N ASP A 28 18.31 -8.10 -8.78
CA ASP A 28 18.39 -8.34 -10.23
C ASP A 28 17.08 -8.05 -10.97
N TYR A 29 16.10 -7.47 -10.27
CA TYR A 29 14.79 -7.13 -10.80
C TYR A 29 14.56 -5.62 -10.81
N LYS A 30 13.58 -5.19 -11.60
CA LYS A 30 13.20 -3.80 -11.73
C LYS A 30 11.72 -3.69 -12.07
N PHE A 31 11.18 -2.48 -11.97
CA PHE A 31 9.87 -2.17 -12.51
C PHE A 31 9.86 -2.32 -14.04
N GLY A 32 8.83 -2.98 -14.54
CA GLY A 32 8.56 -3.19 -15.97
C GLY A 32 7.65 -2.10 -16.54
N GLY A 33 8.06 -0.84 -16.45
CA GLY A 33 7.25 0.32 -16.87
C GLY A 33 6.65 1.09 -15.69
N PRO A 34 5.81 2.11 -15.97
CA PRO A 34 5.15 2.91 -14.93
C PRO A 34 3.97 2.16 -14.29
N SER A 35 3.46 2.68 -13.17
CA SER A 35 2.25 2.17 -12.52
C SER A 35 1.06 2.19 -13.49
N VAL A 36 0.31 1.09 -13.52
CA VAL A 36 -0.95 1.01 -14.27
C VAL A 36 -2.03 1.70 -13.45
N LYS A 37 -2.69 2.70 -14.04
CA LYS A 37 -3.74 3.49 -13.39
C LYS A 37 -5.09 3.22 -14.07
N ASP A 38 -6.00 2.64 -13.30
CA ASP A 38 -7.38 2.41 -13.69
C ASP A 38 -8.24 2.45 -12.42
N GLU A 39 -9.02 3.51 -12.25
CA GLU A 39 -9.84 3.72 -11.03
C GLU A 39 -10.92 2.64 -10.87
N LYS A 40 -11.44 2.10 -11.98
CA LYS A 40 -12.48 1.07 -11.95
C LYS A 40 -11.93 -0.26 -11.45
N LEU A 41 -10.68 -0.58 -11.80
CA LEU A 41 -10.03 -1.82 -11.39
C LEU A 41 -9.33 -1.72 -10.04
N PHE A 42 -8.67 -0.59 -9.75
CA PHE A 42 -7.79 -0.45 -8.59
C PHE A 42 -8.33 0.49 -7.49
N GLY A 43 -9.39 1.24 -7.78
CA GLY A 43 -9.99 2.18 -6.83
C GLY A 43 -9.11 3.40 -6.54
N VAL A 44 -9.37 4.02 -5.40
CA VAL A 44 -8.76 5.31 -4.97
C VAL A 44 -7.82 5.15 -3.78
N GLY A 45 -7.37 3.92 -3.51
CA GLY A 45 -6.51 3.57 -2.38
C GLY A 45 -7.12 2.52 -1.47
N THR A 46 -6.51 2.31 -0.30
CA THR A 46 -6.91 1.30 0.67
C THR A 46 -7.76 1.89 1.79
N GLY A 47 -8.75 1.13 2.26
CA GLY A 47 -9.59 1.50 3.39
C GLY A 47 -9.87 0.31 4.31
N MET A 48 -10.48 0.59 5.47
CA MET A 48 -10.93 -0.44 6.41
C MET A 48 -12.27 -1.01 5.91
N GLY A 49 -12.28 -2.30 5.53
CA GLY A 49 -13.48 -3.00 5.10
C GLY A 49 -14.39 -3.34 6.30
N LEU A 50 -15.64 -2.90 6.24
CA LEU A 50 -16.64 -3.08 7.32
C LEU A 50 -17.95 -3.64 6.75
N ARG A 51 -18.83 -4.14 7.63
CA ARG A 51 -20.22 -4.42 7.26
C ARG A 51 -20.93 -3.12 6.88
N LYS A 52 -21.91 -3.21 5.97
CA LYS A 52 -22.57 -2.02 5.39
C LYS A 52 -23.41 -1.25 6.42
N GLU A 53 -23.95 -1.97 7.39
CA GLU A 53 -24.83 -1.47 8.45
C GLU A 53 -24.07 -0.90 9.66
N ASP A 54 -22.77 -1.17 9.80
CA ASP A 54 -21.95 -0.78 10.96
C ASP A 54 -21.54 0.70 10.92
N ASN A 55 -22.52 1.61 10.89
CA ASN A 55 -22.28 3.04 10.78
C ASN A 55 -21.51 3.61 11.98
N GLU A 56 -21.83 3.19 13.21
CA GLU A 56 -21.16 3.68 14.41
C GLU A 56 -19.67 3.33 14.42
N LEU A 57 -19.33 2.09 14.06
CA LEU A 57 -17.94 1.65 13.96
C LEU A 57 -17.19 2.38 12.84
N ARG A 58 -17.86 2.60 11.69
CA ARG A 58 -17.28 3.37 10.58
C ARG A 58 -16.92 4.79 11.02
N GLU A 59 -17.83 5.50 11.69
CA GLU A 59 -17.57 6.87 12.14
C GLU A 59 -16.50 6.92 13.23
N ALA A 60 -16.48 5.95 14.16
CA ALA A 60 -15.44 5.86 15.17
C ALA A 60 -14.04 5.66 14.57
N LEU A 61 -13.91 4.77 13.59
CA LEU A 61 -12.63 4.52 12.88
C LEU A 61 -12.20 5.73 12.05
N ASN A 62 -13.12 6.38 11.35
CA ASN A 62 -12.85 7.60 10.59
C ASN A 62 -12.34 8.72 11.50
N LYS A 63 -13.00 8.92 12.65
CA LYS A 63 -12.60 9.92 13.64
C LYS A 63 -11.19 9.64 14.18
N ALA A 64 -10.93 8.41 14.62
CA ALA A 64 -9.62 8.04 15.15
C ALA A 64 -8.50 8.23 14.09
N PHE A 65 -8.76 7.83 12.83
CA PHE A 65 -7.80 8.02 11.76
C PHE A 65 -7.53 9.50 11.46
N ALA A 66 -8.57 10.34 11.45
CA ALA A 66 -8.43 11.78 11.26
C ALA A 66 -7.62 12.44 12.40
N GLU A 67 -7.89 12.07 13.66
CA GLU A 67 -7.14 12.53 14.83
C GLU A 67 -5.67 12.12 14.75
N MET A 68 -5.36 10.87 14.38
CA MET A 68 -3.99 10.38 14.17
C MET A 68 -3.24 11.11 13.05
N ARG A 69 -3.95 11.63 12.04
CA ARG A 69 -3.32 12.46 11.00
C ARG A 69 -3.09 13.88 11.50
N ALA A 70 -4.03 14.43 12.26
CA ALA A 70 -3.93 15.78 12.80
C ALA A 70 -2.81 15.91 13.85
N ASP A 71 -2.59 14.89 14.67
CA ASP A 71 -1.58 14.88 15.72
C ASP A 71 -0.17 14.42 15.26
N GLY A 72 -0.03 14.02 13.99
CA GLY A 72 1.22 13.57 13.40
C GLY A 72 1.60 12.11 13.70
N THR A 73 0.78 11.36 14.43
CA THR A 73 1.00 9.93 14.72
C THR A 73 1.11 9.13 13.43
N TYR A 74 0.22 9.38 12.47
CA TYR A 74 0.25 8.70 11.18
C TYR A 74 1.60 8.91 10.46
N GLU A 75 2.06 10.15 10.39
CA GLU A 75 3.32 10.49 9.72
C GLU A 75 4.52 9.82 10.41
N LYS A 76 4.55 9.85 11.75
CA LYS A 76 5.58 9.17 12.54
C LYS A 76 5.62 7.67 12.29
N LEU A 77 4.47 7.02 12.11
CA LEU A 77 4.38 5.61 11.79
C LEU A 77 4.80 5.33 10.34
N ALA A 78 4.35 6.13 9.39
CA ALA A 78 4.67 6.00 7.97
C ALA A 78 6.18 6.12 7.71
N LYS A 79 6.85 7.09 8.36
CA LYS A 79 8.30 7.32 8.24
C LYS A 79 9.18 6.14 8.67
N LYS A 80 8.63 5.13 9.36
CA LYS A 80 9.37 3.90 9.68
C LYS A 80 9.56 3.00 8.47
N TYR A 81 8.73 3.15 7.45
CA TYR A 81 8.66 2.26 6.29
C TYR A 81 8.90 2.99 4.97
N PHE A 82 8.61 4.28 4.92
CA PHE A 82 8.59 5.08 3.70
C PHE A 82 9.39 6.36 3.88
N ASP A 83 10.15 6.74 2.86
CA ASP A 83 11.08 7.88 2.82
C ASP A 83 10.59 9.06 1.96
N PHE A 84 9.33 9.02 1.52
CA PHE A 84 8.65 10.04 0.73
C PHE A 84 7.64 10.86 1.53
#